data_AF-A0A7K2ATB2-F1
#
_entry.id   AF-A0A7K2ATB2-F1
#
_cell.length_a   1.000
_cell.length_b   1.000
_cell.length_c   1.000
_cell.angle_alpha   90.00
_cell.angle_beta   90.00
_cell.angle_gamma   90.00
#
_symmetry.space_group_name_H-M   'P 1'
#
loop_
_entity.id
_entity.type
_entity.pdbx_description
1 polymer ?
#
loop_
_entity_poly.entity_id
_entity_poly.type
_entity_poly.pdbx_seq_one_letter_code
_entity_poly.pdbx_strand_id
1 'polypeptide(L)' 'MSRPLEQIGIGEPVALAVTKLERSPALLVLDGGRPRAVVSSTDVLSYLSSISGDALGDGAGL' A
#
# COMPACT_ATOMS: atom_id res chain seq x y z
N MET A 1 -9.13 -5.68 23.97
CA MET A 1 -8.81 -6.14 22.61
C MET A 1 -8.66 -4.92 21.72
N SER A 2 -7.65 -4.85 20.87
CA SER A 2 -7.45 -3.74 19.92
C SER A 2 -8.51 -3.76 18.81
N ARG A 3 -8.72 -2.61 18.17
CA ARG A 3 -9.69 -2.46 17.07
C ARG A 3 -9.29 -3.38 15.90
N PRO A 4 -10.24 -4.05 15.23
CA PRO A 4 -9.95 -4.82 14.01
C PRO A 4 -9.27 -3.95 12.95
N LEU A 5 -8.33 -4.53 12.22
CA LEU A 5 -7.69 -3.87 11.09
C LEU A 5 -8.73 -3.58 10.01
N GLU A 6 -8.64 -2.39 9.43
CA GLU A 6 -9.46 -2.03 8.28
C GLU A 6 -9.03 -2.88 7.07
N GLN A 7 -10.00 -3.28 6.24
CA GLN A 7 -9.78 -4.20 5.13
C GLN A 7 -9.74 -3.47 3.79
N ILE A 8 -9.00 -4.06 2.85
CA ILE A 8 -8.92 -3.62 1.45
C ILE A 8 -8.80 -4.84 0.51
N GLY A 9 -9.46 -4.80 -0.64
CA GLY A 9 -9.37 -5.85 -1.65
C GLY A 9 -8.14 -5.71 -2.56
N ILE A 10 -7.64 -6.81 -3.11
CA ILE A 10 -6.49 -6.79 -4.05
C ILE A 10 -6.73 -6.01 -5.35
N GLY A 11 -7.98 -5.74 -5.72
CA GLY A 11 -8.34 -4.97 -6.93
C GLY A 11 -8.53 -3.47 -6.67
N GLU A 12 -8.42 -3.03 -5.43
CA GLU A 12 -8.64 -1.63 -5.06
C GLU A 12 -7.42 -0.75 -5.38
N PRO A 13 -7.63 0.53 -5.74
CA PRO A 13 -6.54 1.42 -6.08
C PRO A 13 -5.69 1.76 -4.85
N VAL A 14 -4.39 1.97 -5.07
CA VAL A 14 -3.45 2.42 -4.02
C VAL A 14 -3.91 3.72 -3.35
N ALA A 15 -4.56 4.63 -4.09
CA ALA A 15 -5.14 5.85 -3.54
C ALA A 15 -6.18 5.61 -2.43
N LEU A 16 -6.97 4.54 -2.54
CA LEU A 16 -7.91 4.14 -1.49
C LEU A 16 -7.16 3.60 -0.27
N ALA A 17 -6.07 2.84 -0.49
CA ALA A 17 -5.21 2.36 0.59
C ALA A 17 -4.62 3.54 1.39
N VAL A 18 -4.12 4.58 0.71
CA VAL A 18 -3.62 5.81 1.35
C VAL A 18 -4.69 6.46 2.22
N THR A 19 -5.88 6.70 1.68
CA THR A 19 -7.00 7.34 2.41
C THR A 19 -7.46 6.53 3.64
N LYS A 20 -7.31 5.21 3.62
CA LYS A 20 -7.61 4.35 4.77
C LYS A 20 -6.48 4.37 5.80
N LEU A 21 -5.23 4.36 5.34
CA LEU A 21 -4.04 4.42 6.19
C LEU A 21 -3.90 5.75 6.96
N GLU A 22 -4.52 6.84 6.50
CA GLU A 22 -4.64 8.09 7.27
C GLU A 22 -5.38 7.91 8.60
N ARG A 23 -6.27 6.92 8.69
CA ARG A 23 -7.15 6.68 9.84
C ARG A 23 -6.86 5.36 10.56
N SER A 24 -6.03 4.51 9.97
CA SER A 24 -5.65 3.19 10.50
C SER A 24 -4.15 2.96 10.31
N PRO A 25 -3.42 2.45 11.32
CA PRO A 25 -1.98 2.22 11.21
C PRO A 25 -1.61 1.13 10.18
N ALA A 26 -2.55 0.25 9.84
CA ALA A 26 -2.36 -0.80 8.85
C ALA A 26 -3.71 -1.27 8.27
N LEU A 27 -3.64 -1.95 7.12
CA LEU A 27 -4.78 -2.55 6.42
C LEU A 27 -4.55 -4.05 6.21
N LEU A 28 -5.63 -4.83 6.30
CA LEU A 28 -5.65 -6.24 5.92
C LEU A 28 -6.05 -6.37 4.45
N VAL A 29 -5.16 -6.94 3.63
CA VAL A 29 -5.41 -7.18 2.22
C VAL A 29 -6.15 -8.51 2.04
N LEU A 30 -7.27 -8.48 1.33
CA LEU A 30 -8.12 -9.63 1.05
C LEU A 30 -8.15 -9.96 -0.44
N ASP A 31 -8.15 -11.26 -0.73
CA ASP A 31 -8.39 -11.83 -2.06
C ASP A 31 -9.55 -12.82 -1.97
N GLY A 32 -10.69 -12.49 -2.59
CA GLY A 32 -11.91 -13.31 -2.50
C GLY A 32 -12.37 -13.59 -1.06
N GLY A 33 -12.16 -12.63 -0.14
CA GLY A 33 -12.47 -12.80 1.29
C GLY A 33 -11.41 -13.55 2.11
N ARG A 34 -10.31 -13.98 1.49
CA ARG A 34 -9.19 -14.64 2.18
C ARG A 34 -8.10 -13.63 2.50
N PRO A 35 -7.61 -13.56 3.75
CA PRO A 35 -6.45 -12.75 4.11
C PRO A 35 -5.21 -13.14 3.30
N ARG A 36 -4.54 -12.15 2.72
CA ARG A 36 -3.30 -12.35 1.95
C ARG A 36 -2.10 -11.68 2.58
N ALA A 37 -2.25 -10.45 3.05
CA ALA A 37 -1.15 -9.66 3.59
C ALA A 37 -1.67 -8.57 4.52
N VAL A 38 -0.76 -7.95 5.27
CA VAL A 38 -0.99 -6.70 6.00
C VAL A 38 -0.10 -5.64 5.38
N VAL A 39 -0.64 -4.45 5.12
CA VAL A 39 0.10 -3.32 4.55
C VAL A 39 -0.03 -2.09 5.44
N SER A 40 1.03 -1.30 5.50
CA SER A 40 1.15 -0.07 6.27
C SER A 40 1.55 1.11 5.37
N SER A 41 1.59 2.32 5.93
CA SER A 41 2.04 3.51 5.20
C SER A 41 3.49 3.36 4.69
N THR A 42 4.34 2.65 5.42
CA THR A 42 5.74 2.40 5.00
C THR A 42 5.81 1.54 3.74
N ASP A 43 4.94 0.54 3.62
CA ASP A 43 4.88 -0.33 2.44
C ASP A 43 4.43 0.46 1.21
N VAL A 44 3.40 1.31 1.37
CA VAL A 44 2.91 2.19 0.30
C VAL A 44 3.99 3.19 -0.13
N LEU A 45 4.66 3.83 0.82
CA LEU A 45 5.75 4.76 0.51
C LEU A 45 6.93 4.07 -0.18
N SER A 46 7.28 2.86 0.25
CA SER A 46 8.33 2.06 -0.39
C SER A 46 7.98 1.72 -1.84
N TYR A 47 6.73 1.33 -2.08
CA TYR A 47 6.22 1.08 -3.44
C TYR A 47 6.24 2.34 -4.31
N LEU A 48 5.76 3.48 -3.79
CA LEU A 48 5.79 4.75 -4.52
C LEU A 48 7.23 5.20 -4.83
N SER A 49 8.15 5.02 -3.88
CA SER A 49 9.56 5.32 -4.09
C SER A 49 10.19 4.42 -5.16
N SER A 50 9.84 3.13 -5.22
CA SER A 50 10.40 2.22 -6.22
C SER A 50 9.95 2.57 -7.63
N ILE A 51 8.69 2.97 -7.81
CA ILE A 51 8.18 3.37 -9.14
C ILE A 51 8.57 4.81 -9.53
N SER A 52 8.85 5.68 -8.55
CA SER A 52 9.34 7.04 -8.82
C SER A 52 10.81 7.06 -9.23
N GLY A 53 11.62 6.16 -8.66
CA GLY A 53 13.03 6.01 -9.04
C GLY A 53 13.21 5.56 -10.49
N ASP A 54 12.25 4.78 -11.02
CA ASP A 54 12.21 4.36 -12.42
C ASP A 54 11.84 5.54 -13.34
N ALA A 55 10.85 6.36 -12.94
CA ALA A 55 10.41 7.54 -13.69
C ALA A 55 11.46 8.68 -13.75
N LEU A 56 12.36 8.76 -12.77
CA LEU A 56 13.51 9.68 -12.75
C LEU A 56 14.80 9.04 -13.33
N GLY A 57 14.73 7.78 -13.75
CA GLY A 57 15.89 6.95 -14.11
C GLY A 57 16.35 6.99 -15.56
N ASP A 58 15.64 7.70 -16.45
CA ASP A 58 16.08 7.95 -17.82
C ASP A 58 16.87 9.28 -17.87
N GLY A 59 18.16 9.24 -17.51
CA GLY A 59 19.02 10.44 -17.62
C GLY A 59 20.32 10.49 -16.80
N ALA A 60 20.72 9.45 -16.09
CA ALA A 60 22.03 9.39 -15.44
C ALA A 60 22.77 8.10 -15.86
N GLY A 61 23.00 7.98 -17.16
CA GLY A 61 24.17 7.27 -17.66
C GLY A 61 25.43 8.06 -17.32
N LEU A 62 26.51 7.32 -17.08
CA LEU A 62 27.91 7.73 -17.03
C LEU A 62 28.26 8.95 -17.89
#